data_AF-A0A1Q8ZNT5-F1
#
_entry.id   AF-A0A1Q8ZNT5-F1
#
_cell.length_a   1.000
_cell.length_b   1.000
_cell.length_c   1.000
_cell.angle_alpha   90.00
_cell.angle_beta   90.00
_cell.angle_gamma   90.00
#
_symmetry.space_group_name_H-M   'P 1'
#
loop_
_entity.id
_entity.type
_entity.pdbx_description
1 polymer ?
#
loop_
_entity_poly.entity_id
_entity_poly.type
_entity_poly.pdbx_seq_one_letter_code
_entity_poly.pdbx_strand_id
1 'polypeptide(L)'
;MFDKVRVLEELLEAMIAENETITVRAVCRRSDGVFKHATDITRNTQRQATVNAAVARQETIRTAVERSSKKSRSELERLVATKNDEIAQLQADKELLIASHRAMILAVAEMGGFATWRKFYEGYQEVIDRLEKMRAIPSGEVVDFPPRGVT
;
A
#
# COMPACT_ATOMS: atom_id res chain seq x y z
N MET A 1 22.85 -32.15 -37.30
CA MET A 1 23.19 -32.70 -35.96
C MET A 1 22.36 -31.93 -34.96
N PHE A 2 21.37 -32.55 -34.31
CA PHE A 2 20.53 -31.87 -33.32
C PHE A 2 21.39 -31.57 -32.09
N ASP A 3 21.63 -30.28 -31.80
CA ASP A 3 22.37 -29.88 -30.62
C ASP A 3 21.47 -29.93 -29.38
N LYS A 4 21.43 -31.12 -28.76
CA LYS A 4 20.67 -31.35 -27.54
C LYS A 4 21.15 -30.49 -26.37
N VAL A 5 22.39 -29.99 -26.37
CA VAL A 5 22.88 -29.13 -25.28
C VAL A 5 22.23 -27.77 -25.37
N ARG A 6 22.22 -27.17 -26.56
CA ARG A 6 21.56 -25.87 -26.79
C ARG A 6 20.06 -25.92 -26.48
N VAL A 7 19.38 -26.98 -26.91
CA VAL A 7 17.95 -27.19 -26.61
C VAL A 7 17.70 -27.31 -25.10
N LEU A 8 18.60 -27.98 -24.37
CA LEU A 8 18.49 -28.09 -22.91
C LEU A 8 18.66 -26.73 -22.22
N GLU A 9 19.60 -25.91 -22.69
CA GLU A 9 19.81 -24.55 -22.16
C GLU A 9 18.59 -23.66 -22.40
N GLU A 10 18.09 -23.59 -23.64
CA GLU A 10 16.89 -22.83 -24.00
C GLU A 10 15.67 -23.26 -23.15
N LEU A 11 15.49 -24.57 -22.98
CA LEU A 11 14.41 -25.13 -22.17
C LEU A 11 14.53 -24.75 -20.68
N LEU A 12 15.75 -24.82 -20.12
CA LEU A 12 16.00 -24.47 -18.72
C LEU A 12 15.80 -22.97 -18.48
N GLU A 13 16.25 -22.10 -19.38
CA GLU A 13 16.00 -20.66 -19.27
C GLU A 13 14.49 -20.36 -19.29
N ALA A 14 13.71 -21.04 -20.14
CA ALA A 14 12.25 -20.90 -20.13
C ALA A 14 11.63 -21.36 -18.80
N MET A 15 12.09 -22.49 -18.24
CA MET A 15 11.62 -22.96 -16.92
C MET A 15 11.99 -22.00 -15.79
N ILE A 16 13.16 -21.37 -15.83
CA ILE A 16 13.54 -20.31 -14.88
C ILE A 16 12.61 -19.11 -15.02
N ALA A 17 12.37 -18.65 -16.26
CA ALA A 17 11.54 -17.47 -16.54
C ALA A 17 10.09 -17.67 -16.09
N GLU A 18 9.54 -18.86 -16.27
CA GLU A 18 8.17 -19.23 -15.84
C GLU A 18 8.10 -19.66 -14.37
N ASN A 19 9.22 -19.65 -13.66
CA ASN A 19 9.34 -20.13 -12.27
C ASN A 19 8.86 -21.59 -12.08
N GLU A 20 8.95 -22.42 -13.11
CA GLU A 20 8.63 -23.85 -13.02
C GLU A 20 9.75 -24.60 -12.30
N THR A 21 9.42 -25.46 -11.34
CA THR A 21 10.42 -26.22 -10.57
C THR A 21 11.25 -27.13 -11.47
N ILE A 22 12.56 -26.87 -11.53
CA ILE A 22 13.50 -27.61 -12.36
C ILE A 22 13.86 -28.92 -11.67
N THR A 23 13.49 -30.03 -12.31
CA THR A 23 13.97 -31.38 -11.99
C THR A 23 14.23 -32.10 -13.30
N VAL A 24 15.12 -33.10 -13.32
CA VAL A 24 15.38 -33.89 -14.54
C VAL A 24 14.09 -34.45 -15.15
N ARG A 25 13.14 -34.91 -14.32
CA ARG A 25 11.85 -35.41 -14.80
C ARG A 25 10.96 -34.31 -15.37
N ALA A 26 10.96 -33.11 -14.79
CA ALA A 26 10.24 -31.96 -15.32
C ALA A 26 10.81 -31.53 -16.68
N VAL A 27 12.14 -31.47 -16.80
CA VAL A 27 12.84 -31.22 -18.07
C VAL A 27 12.44 -32.24 -19.13
N CYS A 28 12.43 -33.54 -18.82
CA CYS A 28 11.97 -34.57 -19.77
C CYS A 28 10.52 -34.34 -20.24
N ARG A 29 9.60 -34.04 -19.31
CA ARG A 29 8.19 -33.77 -19.66
C ARG A 29 8.03 -32.53 -20.53
N ARG A 30 8.80 -31.47 -20.26
CA ARG A 30 8.72 -30.21 -20.99
C ARG A 30 9.46 -30.21 -22.32
N SER A 31 10.35 -31.19 -22.53
CA SER A 31 11.20 -31.27 -23.73
C SER A 31 10.52 -31.80 -24.99
N ASP A 32 9.20 -32.02 -24.99
CA ASP A 32 8.42 -32.54 -26.11
C ASP A 32 9.05 -33.75 -26.83
N GLY A 33 9.61 -34.67 -26.04
CA GLY A 33 10.21 -35.92 -26.52
C GLY A 33 11.67 -35.82 -26.95
N VAL A 34 12.33 -34.67 -26.82
CA VAL A 34 13.78 -34.50 -27.06
C VAL A 34 14.61 -35.28 -26.02
N PHE A 35 14.17 -35.28 -24.76
CA PHE A 35 14.70 -36.09 -23.65
C PHE A 35 13.60 -37.03 -23.16
N LYS A 36 13.55 -38.25 -23.71
CA LYS A 36 12.48 -39.23 -23.43
C LYS A 36 12.58 -39.81 -22.03
N HIS A 37 13.81 -39.97 -21.54
CA HIS A 37 14.06 -40.57 -20.23
C HIS A 37 15.03 -39.71 -19.42
N ALA A 38 14.89 -39.74 -18.10
CA ALA A 38 15.80 -39.02 -17.20
C ALA A 38 17.27 -39.42 -17.41
N THR A 39 17.52 -40.65 -17.84
CA THR A 39 18.84 -41.16 -18.19
C THR A 39 19.50 -40.43 -19.36
N ASP A 40 18.73 -39.79 -20.25
CA ASP A 40 19.26 -39.00 -21.37
C ASP A 40 20.01 -37.75 -20.91
N ILE A 41 19.72 -37.33 -19.68
CA ILE A 41 20.31 -36.19 -18.98
C ILE A 41 21.30 -36.70 -17.93
N THR A 42 20.92 -37.66 -17.08
CA THR A 42 21.76 -38.07 -15.94
C THR A 42 22.98 -38.92 -16.30
N ARG A 43 22.98 -39.62 -17.44
CA ARG A 43 24.17 -40.37 -17.90
C ARG A 43 25.20 -39.50 -18.61
N ASN A 44 24.82 -38.30 -19.04
CA ASN A 44 25.71 -37.37 -19.70
C ASN A 44 26.13 -36.28 -18.70
N THR A 45 27.41 -36.27 -18.35
CA THR A 45 27.97 -35.39 -17.32
C THR A 45 27.75 -33.90 -17.64
N GLN A 46 27.88 -33.51 -18.91
CA GLN A 46 27.67 -32.13 -19.36
C GLN A 46 26.20 -31.70 -19.13
N ARG A 47 25.23 -32.50 -19.60
CA ARG A 47 23.80 -32.18 -19.43
C ARG A 47 23.37 -32.17 -17.97
N GLN A 48 23.87 -33.11 -17.18
CA GLN A 48 23.61 -33.14 -15.75
C GLN A 48 24.15 -31.89 -15.06
N ALA A 49 25.37 -31.45 -15.41
CA ALA A 49 25.94 -30.22 -14.90
C ALA A 49 25.11 -28.99 -15.28
N THR A 50 24.63 -28.90 -16.54
CA THR A 50 23.75 -27.81 -16.99
C THR A 50 22.46 -27.74 -16.17
N VAL A 51 21.80 -28.88 -15.93
CA VAL A 51 20.57 -28.91 -15.10
C VAL A 51 20.88 -28.49 -13.67
N ASN A 52 21.96 -28.97 -13.07
CA ASN A 52 22.33 -28.61 -11.70
C ASN A 52 22.63 -27.11 -11.56
N ALA A 53 23.31 -26.52 -12.55
CA ALA A 53 23.59 -25.08 -12.58
C ALA A 53 22.29 -24.27 -12.68
N ALA A 54 21.34 -24.70 -13.52
CA ALA A 54 20.04 -24.06 -13.64
C ALA A 54 19.21 -24.16 -12.35
N VAL A 55 19.24 -25.32 -11.65
CA VAL A 55 18.60 -25.50 -10.34
C VAL A 55 19.17 -24.51 -9.32
N ALA A 56 20.50 -24.43 -9.19
CA ALA A 56 21.16 -23.50 -8.27
C ALA A 56 20.84 -22.03 -8.58
N ARG A 57 20.78 -21.67 -9.87
CA ARG A 57 20.37 -20.34 -10.32
C ARG A 57 18.92 -20.04 -9.92
N GLN A 58 18.00 -20.98 -10.14
CA GLN A 58 16.59 -20.82 -9.75
C GLN A 58 16.44 -20.64 -8.23
N GLU A 59 17.16 -21.42 -7.43
CA GLU A 59 17.14 -21.30 -5.97
C GLU A 59 17.66 -19.94 -5.50
N THR A 60 18.73 -19.44 -6.12
CA THR A 60 19.28 -18.11 -5.85
C THR A 60 18.26 -17.01 -6.12
N ILE A 61 17.57 -17.08 -7.27
CA ILE A 61 16.51 -16.12 -7.64
C ILE A 61 15.35 -16.18 -6.65
N ARG A 62 14.84 -17.38 -6.34
CA ARG A 62 13.73 -17.56 -5.38
C ARG A 62 14.08 -17.01 -4.00
N THR A 63 15.27 -17.33 -3.50
CA THR A 63 15.76 -16.82 -2.21
C THR A 63 15.84 -15.29 -2.19
N ALA A 64 16.33 -14.67 -3.28
CA ALA A 64 16.40 -13.22 -3.39
C ALA A 64 15.00 -12.57 -3.38
N VAL A 65 14.05 -13.15 -4.12
CA VAL A 65 12.65 -12.69 -4.16
C VAL A 65 11.98 -12.82 -2.79
N GLU A 66 12.15 -13.96 -2.11
CA GLU A 66 11.59 -14.17 -0.76
C GLU A 66 12.17 -13.20 0.29
N ARG A 67 13.47 -12.92 0.22
CA ARG A 67 14.10 -11.92 1.09
C ARG A 67 13.56 -10.52 0.83
N SER A 68 13.39 -10.16 -0.44
CA SER A 68 12.83 -8.87 -0.85
C SER A 68 11.37 -8.73 -0.40
N SER A 69 10.54 -9.76 -0.57
CA SER A 69 9.13 -9.71 -0.19
C SER A 69 8.93 -9.61 1.33
N LYS A 70 9.73 -10.33 2.13
CA LYS A 70 9.71 -10.21 3.59
C LYS A 70 10.13 -8.81 4.07
N LYS A 71 11.21 -8.26 3.49
CA LYS A 71 11.65 -6.90 3.80
C LYS A 71 10.58 -5.86 3.43
N SER A 72 10.05 -5.95 2.20
CA SER A 72 8.99 -5.06 1.72
C SER A 72 7.73 -5.12 2.59
N ARG A 73 7.32 -6.31 3.07
CA ARG A 73 6.19 -6.46 3.98
C ARG A 73 6.42 -5.77 5.32
N SER A 74 7.59 -5.97 5.93
CA SER A 74 7.93 -5.29 7.20
C SER A 74 8.02 -3.77 7.06
N GLU A 75 8.53 -3.26 5.95
CA GLU A 75 8.58 -1.82 5.66
C GLU A 75 7.17 -1.25 5.46
N LEU A 76 6.28 -1.99 4.79
CA LEU A 76 4.89 -1.61 4.61
C LEU A 76 4.12 -1.60 5.94
N GLU A 77 4.28 -2.63 6.77
CA GLU A 77 3.68 -2.71 8.10
C GLU A 77 4.13 -1.53 8.98
N ARG A 78 5.42 -1.16 8.94
CA ARG A 78 5.94 0.03 9.63
C ARG A 78 5.33 1.32 9.11
N LEU A 79 5.23 1.48 7.80
CA LEU A 79 4.66 2.68 7.18
C LEU A 79 3.17 2.84 7.54
N VAL A 80 2.41 1.74 7.55
CA VAL A 80 1.00 1.73 7.97
C VAL A 80 0.88 2.13 9.43
N ALA A 81 1.71 1.59 10.33
CA ALA A 81 1.73 1.98 11.73
C ALA A 81 1.99 3.48 11.90
N THR A 82 3.05 4.01 11.27
CA THR A 82 3.36 5.45 11.31
C THR A 82 2.22 6.31 10.78
N LYS A 83 1.56 5.90 9.71
CA LYS A 83 0.44 6.66 9.14
C LYS A 83 -0.81 6.60 10.01
N ASN A 84 -1.07 5.49 10.68
CA ASN A 84 -2.17 5.38 11.64
C ASN A 84 -1.92 6.28 12.86
N ASP A 85 -0.68 6.35 13.36
CA ASP A 85 -0.31 7.26 14.46
C ASP A 85 -0.52 8.73 14.05
N GLU A 86 -0.11 9.10 12.84
CA GLU A 86 -0.32 10.44 12.28
C GLU A 86 -1.82 10.78 12.16
N ILE A 87 -2.64 9.83 11.70
CA ILE A 87 -4.11 9.99 11.63
C ILE A 87 -4.70 10.19 13.03
N ALA A 88 -4.28 9.40 14.02
CA ALA A 88 -4.77 9.51 15.38
C ALA A 88 -4.43 10.88 15.98
N GLN A 89 -3.21 11.38 15.75
CA GLN A 89 -2.81 12.71 16.18
C GLN A 89 -3.64 13.81 15.50
N LEU A 90 -3.81 13.75 14.18
CA LEU A 90 -4.61 14.74 13.45
C LEU A 90 -6.07 14.76 13.89
N GLN A 91 -6.64 13.61 14.26
CA GLN A 91 -7.98 13.53 14.84
C GLN A 91 -8.05 14.20 16.21
N ALA A 92 -7.06 13.95 17.08
CA ALA A 92 -6.98 14.61 18.39
C ALA A 92 -6.85 16.14 18.26
N ASP A 93 -5.99 16.61 17.35
CA ASP A 93 -5.79 18.04 17.09
C ASP A 93 -7.06 18.70 16.54
N LYS A 94 -7.78 18.00 15.65
CA LYS A 94 -9.08 18.45 15.14
C LYS A 94 -10.11 18.63 16.27
N GLU A 95 -10.25 17.65 17.15
CA GLU A 95 -11.17 17.75 18.29
C GLU A 95 -10.79 18.89 19.24
N LEU A 96 -9.50 19.07 19.52
CA LEU A 96 -8.99 20.17 20.32
C LEU A 96 -9.32 21.54 19.69
N LEU A 97 -9.11 21.68 18.38
CA LEU A 97 -9.45 22.88 17.63
C LEU A 97 -10.95 23.18 17.69
N ILE A 98 -11.81 22.17 17.51
CA ILE A 98 -13.27 22.32 17.62
C ILE A 98 -13.65 22.80 19.03
N ALA A 99 -13.10 22.18 20.07
CA ALA A 99 -13.36 22.57 21.46
C ALA A 99 -12.92 24.02 21.73
N SER A 100 -11.73 24.41 21.24
CA SER A 100 -11.22 25.77 21.35
C SER A 100 -12.13 26.80 20.66
N HIS A 101 -12.55 26.53 19.43
CA HIS A 101 -13.47 27.42 18.69
C HIS A 101 -14.82 27.56 19.40
N ARG A 102 -15.38 26.46 19.92
CA ARG A 102 -16.63 26.51 20.70
C ARG A 102 -16.49 27.37 21.96
N ALA A 103 -15.41 27.20 22.71
CA ALA A 103 -15.14 28.01 23.90
C ALA A 103 -15.00 29.50 23.54
N MET A 104 -14.33 29.82 22.43
CA MET A 104 -14.18 31.18 21.95
C MET A 104 -15.52 31.82 21.56
N ILE A 105 -16.37 31.10 20.83
CA ILE A 105 -17.70 31.57 20.45
C ILE A 105 -18.55 31.85 21.69
N LEU A 106 -18.53 30.95 22.68
CA LEU A 106 -19.24 31.14 23.96
C LEU A 106 -18.75 32.38 24.71
N ALA A 107 -17.43 32.55 24.83
CA ALA A 107 -16.84 33.70 25.52
C ALA A 107 -17.23 35.03 24.84
N VAL A 108 -17.21 35.09 23.51
CA VAL A 108 -17.61 36.30 22.78
C VAL A 108 -19.12 36.56 22.89
N ALA A 109 -19.94 35.51 22.90
CA ALA A 109 -21.37 35.64 23.13
C ALA A 109 -21.67 36.23 24.52
N GLU A 110 -20.97 35.77 25.57
CA GLU A 110 -21.08 36.30 26.94
C GLU A 110 -20.60 37.77 27.06
N MET A 111 -19.56 38.17 26.32
CA MET A 111 -18.98 39.51 26.42
C MET A 111 -19.73 40.62 25.66
N GLY A 112 -20.53 40.31 24.64
CA GLY A 112 -21.20 41.36 23.87
C GLY A 112 -22.11 40.90 22.73
N GLY A 113 -22.48 39.61 22.70
CA GLY A 113 -23.38 39.06 21.70
C GLY A 113 -22.85 39.13 20.26
N PHE A 114 -23.78 39.04 19.31
CA PHE A 114 -23.48 38.85 17.89
C PHE A 114 -22.68 39.99 17.24
N ALA A 115 -22.79 41.23 17.75
CA ALA A 115 -22.08 42.38 17.19
C ALA A 115 -20.56 42.29 17.40
N THR A 116 -20.13 41.92 18.62
CA THR A 116 -18.71 41.69 18.93
C THR A 116 -18.18 40.46 18.22
N TRP A 117 -19.00 39.41 18.12
CA TRP A 117 -18.68 38.21 17.37
C TRP A 117 -18.41 38.50 15.89
N ARG A 118 -19.32 39.23 15.22
CA ARG A 118 -19.15 39.60 13.81
C ARG A 118 -17.86 40.38 13.56
N LYS A 119 -17.54 41.35 14.43
CA LYS A 119 -16.34 42.18 14.30
C LYS A 119 -15.03 41.38 14.47
N PHE A 120 -15.03 40.36 15.34
CA PHE A 120 -13.87 39.49 15.52
C PHE A 120 -13.60 38.62 14.27
N TYR A 121 -14.66 38.09 13.66
CA TYR A 121 -14.55 37.17 12.52
C TYR A 121 -14.37 37.86 11.15
N GLU A 122 -14.52 39.19 11.05
CA GLU A 122 -14.28 39.95 9.81
C GLU A 122 -12.89 39.68 9.21
N GLY A 123 -11.85 39.55 10.05
CA GLY A 123 -10.48 39.27 9.60
C GLY A 123 -10.23 37.82 9.16
N TYR A 124 -11.19 36.92 9.37
CA TYR A 124 -11.04 35.48 9.12
C TYR A 124 -11.85 34.99 7.91
N GLN A 125 -12.37 35.89 7.06
CA GLN A 125 -13.21 35.47 5.93
C GLN A 125 -12.52 34.52 4.97
N GLU A 126 -11.23 34.72 4.69
CA GLU A 126 -10.46 33.78 3.85
C GLU A 126 -10.42 32.36 4.45
N VAL A 127 -10.41 32.24 5.79
CA VAL A 127 -10.47 30.96 6.49
C VAL A 127 -11.85 30.33 6.34
N ILE A 128 -12.92 31.11 6.47
CA ILE A 128 -14.30 30.65 6.27
C ILE A 128 -14.49 30.17 4.82
N ASP A 129 -14.05 30.94 3.82
CA ASP A 129 -14.11 30.55 2.41
C ASP A 129 -13.40 29.22 2.14
N ARG A 130 -12.27 29.00 2.81
CA ARG A 130 -11.52 27.74 2.72
C ARG A 130 -12.28 26.58 3.35
N LEU A 131 -12.88 26.78 4.53
CA LEU A 131 -13.71 25.79 5.19
C LEU A 131 -14.94 25.44 4.36
N GLU A 132 -15.55 26.42 3.70
CA GLU A 132 -16.68 26.21 2.79
C GLU A 132 -16.28 25.36 1.58
N LYS A 133 -15.14 25.68 0.92
CA LYS A 133 -14.57 24.87 -0.17
C LYS A 133 -14.28 23.43 0.24
N MET A 134 -13.88 23.23 1.50
CA MET A 134 -13.64 21.89 2.07
C MET A 134 -14.92 21.19 2.53
N ARG A 135 -16.10 21.82 2.41
CA ARG A 135 -17.38 21.34 2.95
C ARG A 135 -17.29 21.02 4.46
N ALA A 136 -16.48 21.79 5.18
CA ALA A 136 -16.22 21.61 6.60
C ALA A 136 -17.12 22.49 7.48
N ILE A 137 -17.93 23.37 6.89
CA ILE A 137 -18.95 24.16 7.60
C ILE A 137 -20.20 23.28 7.78
N PRO A 138 -20.66 23.03 9.03
CA PRO A 138 -21.90 22.28 9.26
C PRO A 138 -23.11 23.03 8.68
N SER A 139 -23.91 22.37 7.87
CA SER A 139 -25.23 22.87 7.44
C SER A 139 -26.30 22.35 8.39
N GLY A 140 -27.09 23.24 8.98
CA GLY A 140 -28.24 22.89 9.81
C GLY A 140 -29.39 23.87 9.57
N GLU A 141 -30.62 23.39 9.70
CA GLU A 141 -31.82 24.22 9.62
C GLU A 141 -31.94 25.04 10.91
N VAL A 142 -31.93 26.37 10.80
CA VAL A 142 -32.17 27.25 11.95
C VAL A 142 -33.67 27.25 12.22
N VAL A 143 -34.07 26.63 13.33
CA VAL A 143 -35.46 26.66 13.80
C VAL A 143 -35.60 27.85 14.75
N ASP A 144 -36.36 28.87 14.34
CA ASP A 144 -36.72 29.97 15.22
C ASP A 144 -37.66 29.47 16.31
N PHE A 145 -37.23 29.57 17.57
CA PHE A 145 -38.12 29.38 18.70
C PHE A 145 -38.93 30.66 18.91
N PRO A 146 -40.27 30.55 19.08
CA PRO A 146 -41.08 31.72 19.38
C PRO A 146 -40.60 32.39 20.68
N PRO A 147 -40.64 33.73 20.76
CA PRO A 147 -40.21 34.45 21.96
C PRO A 147 -40.99 33.91 23.16
N ARG A 148 -40.28 33.57 24.24
CA ARG A 148 -40.92 33.16 25.50
C ARG A 148 -41.84 34.29 25.94
N GLY A 149 -43.14 34.06 25.81
CA GLY A 149 -44.15 34.98 26.30
C GLY A 149 -43.92 35.22 27.79
N VAL A 150 -43.75 36.49 28.13
CA VAL A 150 -43.78 36.95 29.52
C VAL A 150 -45.22 36.82 29.99
N THR A 151 -45.47 35.92 30.93
CA THR A 151 -46.66 35.94 31.81
C THR A 151 -46.22 36.39 33.18
#